data_AF-A0A177HDC7-F1
#
_entry.id   AF-A0A177HDC7-F1
#
_cell.length_a   1.000
_cell.length_b   1.000
_cell.length_c   1.000
_cell.angle_alpha   90.00
_cell.angle_beta   90.00
_cell.angle_gamma   90.00
#
_symmetry.space_group_name_H-M   'P 1'
#
loop_
_entity.id
_entity.type
_entity.pdbx_description
1 polymer ?
#
loop_
_entity_poly.entity_id
_entity_poly.type
_entity_poly.pdbx_seq_one_letter_code
_entity_poly.pdbx_strand_id
1 'polypeptide(L)'
;MLNETNRAVLDAILDELIPPSEDGKIPGAGALGVADFLPTAQAYAPDPAGSVQTILDAVSDDFVALPRDEKVATLKRVEAAQGQDFETLVRLTYMGYYSRPDTRPYVGVGAHPIHPHGYPVDRESDAMMDELSAPVRARGKAYRDAK
;
A
#
# COMPACT_ATOMS: atom_id res chain seq x y z
N MET A 1 16.04 -18.24 -0.15
CA MET A 1 16.59 -16.86 -0.01
C MET A 1 16.80 -16.34 -1.41
N LEU A 2 16.33 -15.12 -1.70
CA LEU A 2 16.70 -14.41 -2.93
C LEU A 2 18.22 -14.18 -2.91
N ASN A 3 18.88 -14.35 -4.04
CA ASN A 3 20.28 -13.91 -4.18
C ASN A 3 20.33 -12.37 -4.27
N GLU A 4 21.52 -11.79 -4.19
CA GLU A 4 21.70 -10.34 -4.17
C GLU A 4 21.23 -9.66 -5.47
N THR A 5 21.48 -10.27 -6.62
CA THR A 5 21.02 -9.79 -7.93
C THR A 5 19.50 -9.75 -8.02
N ASN A 6 18.82 -10.85 -7.70
CA ASN A 6 17.36 -10.97 -7.71
C ASN A 6 16.73 -10.01 -6.70
N ARG A 7 17.39 -9.75 -5.57
CA ARG A 7 16.93 -8.75 -4.60
C ARG A 7 16.97 -7.34 -5.21
N ALA A 8 18.08 -6.95 -5.84
CA ALA A 8 18.20 -5.64 -6.48
C ALA A 8 17.19 -5.46 -7.62
N VAL A 9 16.98 -6.50 -8.45
CA VAL A 9 15.96 -6.49 -9.50
C VAL A 9 14.56 -6.35 -8.90
N LEU A 10 14.23 -7.14 -7.88
CA LEU A 10 12.93 -7.07 -7.22
C LEU A 10 12.67 -5.68 -6.61
N ASP A 11 13.63 -5.12 -5.88
CA ASP A 11 13.49 -3.80 -5.29
C ASP A 11 13.25 -2.72 -6.37
N ALA A 12 13.95 -2.82 -7.51
CA ALA A 12 13.71 -1.93 -8.66
C ALA A 12 12.32 -2.10 -9.28
N ILE A 13 11.79 -3.33 -9.34
CA ILE A 13 10.40 -3.57 -9.81
C ILE A 13 9.40 -2.95 -8.83
N LEU A 14 9.61 -3.15 -7.53
CA LEU A 14 8.74 -2.63 -6.47
C LEU A 14 8.68 -1.10 -6.48
N ASP A 15 9.81 -0.43 -6.74
CA ASP A 15 9.85 1.03 -6.91
C ASP A 15 9.12 1.53 -8.17
N GLU A 16 8.92 0.71 -9.20
CA GLU A 16 8.04 1.09 -10.32
C GLU A 16 6.55 0.90 -9.97
N LEU A 17 6.22 -0.01 -9.06
CA LEU A 17 4.83 -0.23 -8.60
C LEU A 17 4.39 0.84 -7.58
N ILE A 18 5.25 1.15 -6.61
CA ILE A 18 5.06 2.24 -5.64
C ILE A 18 6.37 3.05 -5.59
N PRO A 19 6.46 4.13 -6.38
CA PRO A 19 7.67 4.94 -6.45
C PRO A 19 7.85 5.81 -5.20
N PRO A 20 9.09 6.26 -4.93
CA PRO A 20 9.30 7.33 -3.98
C PRO A 20 8.53 8.60 -4.40
N SER A 21 8.15 9.42 -3.42
CA SER A 21 7.52 10.71 -3.71
C SER A 21 8.46 11.63 -4.50
N GLU A 22 7.88 12.55 -5.27
CA GLU A 22 8.65 13.52 -6.08
C GLU A 22 9.63 14.36 -5.24
N ASP A 23 9.27 14.64 -3.98
CA ASP A 23 10.10 15.38 -3.04
C ASP A 23 11.07 14.49 -2.24
N GLY A 24 11.09 13.18 -2.50
CA GLY A 24 11.97 12.20 -1.89
C GLY A 24 11.72 11.92 -0.40
N LYS A 25 10.66 12.51 0.20
CA LYS A 25 10.36 12.32 1.63
C LYS A 25 9.72 10.98 1.93
N ILE A 26 8.95 10.45 0.99
CA ILE A 26 8.28 9.16 1.12
C ILE A 26 9.09 8.16 0.28
N PRO A 27 9.73 7.15 0.90
CA PRO A 27 10.52 6.15 0.17
C PRO A 27 9.62 5.23 -0.65
N GLY A 28 10.14 4.70 -1.77
CA GLY A 28 9.43 3.70 -2.58
C GLY A 28 9.40 2.32 -1.93
N ALA A 29 8.67 1.39 -2.53
CA ALA A 29 8.49 0.04 -1.97
C ALA A 29 9.77 -0.80 -1.94
N GLY A 30 10.68 -0.62 -2.91
CA GLY A 30 11.99 -1.25 -2.90
C GLY A 30 12.84 -0.75 -1.73
N ALA A 31 12.96 0.57 -1.61
CA ALA A 31 13.72 1.21 -0.53
C ALA A 31 13.20 0.88 0.89
N LEU A 32 11.90 0.62 1.04
CA LEU A 32 11.29 0.19 2.32
C LEU A 32 11.41 -1.30 2.62
N GLY A 33 12.03 -2.08 1.73
CA GLY A 33 12.23 -3.52 1.92
C GLY A 33 10.92 -4.31 1.88
N VAL A 34 9.97 -3.93 1.01
CA VAL A 34 8.74 -4.72 0.81
C VAL A 34 9.03 -6.13 0.31
N ALA A 35 10.17 -6.34 -0.36
CA ALA A 35 10.65 -7.66 -0.78
C ALA A 35 10.71 -8.69 0.36
N ASP A 36 10.99 -8.27 1.60
CA ASP A 36 11.09 -9.18 2.76
C ASP A 36 9.72 -9.73 3.21
N PHE A 37 8.64 -9.01 2.90
CA PHE A 37 7.27 -9.41 3.22
C PHE A 37 6.74 -10.48 2.25
N LEU A 38 7.09 -10.42 0.97
CA LEU A 38 6.47 -11.25 -0.08
C LEU A 38 6.57 -12.76 0.20
N PRO A 39 7.72 -13.33 0.62
CA PRO A 39 7.83 -14.76 0.91
C PRO A 39 7.04 -15.22 2.13
N THR A 40 6.51 -14.31 2.95
CA THR A 40 5.72 -14.60 4.16
C THR A 40 4.22 -14.43 3.97
N ALA A 41 3.79 -14.06 2.76
CA ALA A 41 2.42 -13.67 2.48
C ALA A 41 1.48 -14.84 2.10
N GLN A 42 1.76 -16.08 2.54
CA GLN A 42 0.96 -17.27 2.20
C GLN A 42 -0.50 -17.16 2.64
N ALA A 43 -0.79 -16.37 3.68
CA ALA A 43 -2.15 -16.10 4.12
C ALA A 43 -2.97 -15.30 3.08
N TYR A 44 -2.30 -14.63 2.14
CA TYR A 44 -2.92 -13.69 1.18
C TYR A 44 -2.80 -14.15 -0.28
N ALA A 45 -1.90 -15.09 -0.58
CA ALA A 45 -1.77 -15.69 -1.91
C ALA A 45 -1.32 -17.17 -1.80
N PRO A 46 -1.78 -18.07 -2.69
CA PRO A 46 -1.42 -19.49 -2.64
C PRO A 46 0.08 -19.78 -2.74
N ASP A 47 0.79 -19.09 -3.64
CA ASP A 47 2.24 -19.21 -3.82
C ASP A 47 2.92 -17.85 -4.09
N PRO A 48 3.11 -17.02 -3.05
CA PRO A 48 3.71 -15.70 -3.19
C PRO A 48 5.13 -15.75 -3.75
N ALA A 49 5.91 -16.74 -3.32
CA ALA A 49 7.31 -16.87 -3.69
C ALA A 49 7.45 -17.35 -5.14
N GLY A 50 6.60 -18.30 -5.57
CA GLY A 50 6.51 -18.72 -6.96
C GLY A 50 6.13 -17.57 -7.88
N SER A 51 5.12 -16.77 -7.54
CA SER A 51 4.75 -15.60 -8.34
C SER A 51 5.91 -14.61 -8.49
N VAL A 52 6.63 -14.30 -7.40
CA VAL A 52 7.82 -13.44 -7.45
C VAL A 52 8.89 -14.03 -8.37
N GLN A 53 9.15 -15.34 -8.27
CA GLN A 53 10.14 -16.01 -9.11
C GLN A 53 9.74 -15.97 -10.59
N THR A 54 8.47 -16.22 -10.93
CA THR A 54 7.96 -16.10 -12.31
C THR A 54 8.21 -14.71 -12.89
N ILE A 55 8.00 -13.65 -12.09
CA ILE A 55 8.25 -12.27 -12.54
C ILE A 55 9.75 -12.01 -12.72
N LEU A 56 10.58 -12.47 -11.79
CA LEU A 56 12.04 -12.33 -11.87
C LEU A 56 12.62 -13.07 -13.10
N ASP A 57 12.12 -14.27 -13.41
CA ASP A 57 12.56 -15.04 -14.58
C ASP A 57 12.12 -14.39 -15.90
N ALA A 58 11.09 -13.53 -15.87
CA ALA A 58 10.57 -12.83 -17.04
C ALA A 58 11.28 -11.49 -17.33
N VAL A 59 12.17 -11.04 -16.44
CA VAL A 59 13.00 -9.84 -16.61
C VAL A 59 14.47 -10.22 -16.75
N SER A 60 15.25 -9.40 -17.46
CA SER A 60 16.70 -9.58 -17.56
C SER A 60 17.42 -9.08 -16.31
N ASP A 61 18.59 -9.63 -16.00
CA ASP A 61 19.45 -9.15 -14.91
C ASP A 61 19.82 -7.66 -15.04
N ASP A 62 19.92 -7.15 -16.28
CA ASP A 62 20.21 -5.75 -16.58
C ASP A 62 19.03 -4.80 -16.29
N PHE A 63 17.87 -5.31 -15.84
CA PHE A 63 16.66 -4.53 -15.60
C PHE A 63 16.92 -3.30 -14.71
N VAL A 64 17.76 -3.45 -13.69
CA VAL A 64 18.11 -2.37 -12.75
C VAL A 64 18.71 -1.16 -13.47
N ALA A 65 19.51 -1.40 -14.51
CA ALA A 65 20.24 -0.37 -15.26
C ALA A 65 19.37 0.32 -16.35
N LEU A 66 18.19 -0.22 -16.64
CA LEU A 66 17.32 0.35 -17.67
C LEU A 66 16.79 1.74 -17.28
N PRO A 67 16.62 2.64 -18.26
CA PRO A 67 15.81 3.85 -18.11
C PRO A 67 14.38 3.51 -17.66
N ARG A 68 13.73 4.46 -16.97
CA ARG A 68 12.39 4.23 -16.37
C ARG A 68 11.34 3.84 -17.40
N ASP A 69 11.31 4.50 -18.55
CA ASP A 69 10.39 4.20 -19.64
C ASP A 69 10.58 2.78 -20.18
N GLU A 70 11.82 2.31 -20.30
CA GLU A 70 12.15 0.94 -20.69
C GLU A 70 11.78 -0.09 -19.61
N LYS A 71 11.96 0.24 -18.31
CA LYS A 71 11.49 -0.58 -17.19
C LYS A 71 9.98 -0.77 -17.26
N VAL A 72 9.23 0.33 -17.37
CA VAL A 72 7.77 0.31 -17.46
C VAL A 72 7.30 -0.47 -18.69
N ALA A 73 7.92 -0.29 -19.85
CA ALA A 73 7.59 -1.04 -21.06
C ALA A 73 7.86 -2.54 -20.91
N THR A 74 8.93 -2.91 -20.18
CA THR A 74 9.23 -4.31 -19.85
C THR A 74 8.19 -4.88 -18.91
N LEU A 75 7.84 -4.19 -17.82
CA LEU A 75 6.84 -4.64 -16.87
C LEU A 75 5.46 -4.82 -17.50
N LYS A 76 5.05 -3.94 -18.43
CA LYS A 76 3.80 -4.13 -19.20
C LYS A 76 3.80 -5.40 -20.06
N ARG A 77 4.95 -5.77 -20.64
CA ARG A 77 5.08 -7.03 -21.39
C ARG A 77 5.00 -8.24 -20.46
N VAL A 78 5.63 -8.15 -19.28
CA VAL A 78 5.57 -9.19 -18.26
C VAL A 78 4.14 -9.34 -17.72
N GLU A 79 3.45 -8.24 -17.43
CA GLU A 79 2.04 -8.23 -17.01
C GLU A 79 1.12 -8.91 -18.03
N ALA A 80 1.31 -8.61 -19.33
CA ALA A 80 0.53 -9.25 -20.39
C ALA A 80 0.81 -10.76 -20.53
N ALA A 81 2.04 -11.21 -20.24
CA ALA A 81 2.44 -12.61 -20.35
C ALA A 81 2.15 -13.43 -19.08
N GLN A 82 2.27 -12.83 -17.90
CA GLN A 82 2.23 -13.47 -16.57
C GLN A 82 1.17 -12.81 -15.68
N GLY A 83 -0.03 -12.58 -16.21
CA GLY A 83 -1.04 -11.72 -15.59
C GLY A 83 -1.41 -12.09 -14.15
N GLN A 84 -1.58 -13.37 -13.83
CA GLN A 84 -1.96 -13.80 -12.48
C GLN A 84 -0.84 -13.60 -11.44
N ASP A 85 0.41 -13.86 -11.83
CA ASP A 85 1.57 -13.67 -10.97
C ASP A 85 1.88 -12.18 -10.79
N PHE A 86 1.70 -11.39 -11.85
CA PHE A 86 1.87 -9.94 -11.79
C PHE A 86 0.80 -9.28 -10.92
N GLU A 87 -0.47 -9.67 -11.06
CA GLU A 87 -1.57 -9.22 -10.19
C GLU A 87 -1.28 -9.57 -8.72
N THR A 88 -0.76 -10.77 -8.46
CA THR A 88 -0.35 -11.20 -7.13
C THR A 88 0.77 -10.31 -6.58
N LEU A 89 1.81 -10.03 -7.37
CA LEU A 89 2.90 -9.14 -6.99
C LEU A 89 2.38 -7.73 -6.66
N VAL A 90 1.52 -7.15 -7.51
CA VAL A 90 0.93 -5.83 -7.28
C VAL A 90 0.17 -5.81 -5.96
N ARG A 91 -0.77 -6.74 -5.76
CA ARG A 91 -1.57 -6.81 -4.54
C ARG A 91 -0.69 -6.91 -3.29
N LEU A 92 0.28 -7.83 -3.30
CA LEU A 92 1.17 -8.03 -2.15
C LEU A 92 2.11 -6.85 -1.91
N THR A 93 2.51 -6.13 -2.96
CA THR A 93 3.30 -4.89 -2.83
C THR A 93 2.52 -3.82 -2.07
N TYR A 94 1.25 -3.58 -2.45
CA TYR A 94 0.39 -2.62 -1.75
C TYR A 94 0.13 -3.03 -0.29
N MET A 95 -0.13 -4.31 -0.05
CA MET A 95 -0.31 -4.83 1.32
C MET A 95 0.97 -4.66 2.15
N GLY A 96 2.11 -5.08 1.61
CA GLY A 96 3.41 -4.98 2.27
C GLY A 96 3.88 -3.55 2.48
N TYR A 97 3.43 -2.60 1.67
CA TYR A 97 3.77 -1.19 1.82
C TYR A 97 2.89 -0.48 2.86
N TYR A 98 1.56 -0.53 2.70
CA TYR A 98 0.63 0.26 3.53
C TYR A 98 0.28 -0.38 4.88
N SER A 99 0.56 -1.67 5.09
CA SER A 99 0.29 -2.30 6.38
C SER A 99 1.32 -1.97 7.47
N ARG A 100 2.51 -1.48 7.08
CA ARG A 100 3.65 -1.32 7.98
C ARG A 100 3.49 -0.13 8.94
N PRO A 101 4.07 -0.22 10.15
CA PRO A 101 4.03 0.89 11.11
C PRO A 101 4.93 2.06 10.71
N ASP A 102 6.03 1.81 10.00
CA ASP A 102 6.99 2.83 9.55
C ASP A 102 6.50 3.65 8.34
N THR A 103 5.53 3.15 7.57
CA THR A 103 4.97 3.88 6.42
C THR A 103 3.84 4.83 6.78
N ARG A 104 3.06 4.51 7.82
CA ARG A 104 1.89 5.29 8.28
C ARG A 104 2.20 6.76 8.58
N PRO A 105 3.30 7.12 9.26
CA PRO A 105 3.60 8.53 9.57
C PRO A 105 3.73 9.41 8.33
N TYR A 106 4.16 8.86 7.18
CA TYR A 106 4.29 9.62 5.93
C TYR A 106 2.94 10.11 5.39
N VAL A 107 1.83 9.46 5.76
CA VAL A 107 0.46 9.83 5.33
C VAL A 107 -0.35 10.50 6.45
N GLY A 108 0.33 10.99 7.49
CA GLY A 108 -0.30 11.77 8.56
C GLY A 108 -1.06 10.94 9.60
N VAL A 109 -0.79 9.63 9.68
CA VAL A 109 -1.42 8.74 10.66
C VAL A 109 -0.39 8.09 11.58
N GLY A 110 -0.79 7.79 12.81
CA GLY A 110 0.10 7.20 13.80
C GLY A 110 0.59 5.80 13.41
N ALA A 111 1.83 5.47 13.78
CA ALA A 111 2.45 4.16 13.54
C ALA A 111 1.78 3.00 14.31
N HIS A 112 0.99 3.32 15.34
CA HIS A 112 0.31 2.33 16.17
C HIS A 112 -0.95 1.76 15.49
N PRO A 113 -1.43 0.56 15.89
CA PRO A 113 -2.76 0.10 15.55
C PRO A 113 -3.83 1.10 16.00
N ILE A 114 -4.87 1.29 15.18
CA ILE A 114 -5.97 2.19 15.51
C ILE A 114 -6.77 1.69 16.71
N HIS A 115 -6.93 0.39 16.89
CA HIS A 115 -7.65 -0.17 18.04
C HIS A 115 -6.68 -0.57 19.16
N PRO A 116 -7.08 -0.38 20.43
CA PRO A 116 -8.39 0.13 20.88
C PRO A 116 -8.47 1.66 21.02
N HIS A 117 -7.37 2.39 20.89
CA HIS A 117 -7.28 3.79 21.36
C HIS A 117 -7.81 4.86 20.38
N GLY A 118 -7.96 4.54 19.10
CA GLY A 118 -8.36 5.47 18.05
C GLY A 118 -7.31 6.54 17.77
N TYR A 119 -7.73 7.56 17.02
CA TYR A 119 -7.04 8.84 16.93
C TYR A 119 -7.73 9.87 17.82
N PRO A 120 -6.99 10.81 18.43
CA PRO A 120 -7.63 11.95 19.08
C PRO A 120 -8.40 12.74 18.02
N VAL A 121 -9.69 12.96 18.27
CA VAL A 121 -10.55 13.82 17.46
C VAL A 121 -10.98 14.96 18.36
N ASP A 122 -10.57 16.16 18.02
CA ASP A 122 -10.98 17.36 18.75
C ASP A 122 -12.49 17.55 18.61
N ARG A 123 -13.14 17.91 19.72
CA ARG A 123 -14.56 18.24 19.72
C ARG A 123 -14.78 19.56 18.98
N GLU A 124 -15.78 19.61 18.11
CA GLU A 124 -16.21 20.85 17.47
C GLU A 124 -16.71 21.87 18.51
N SER A 125 -16.63 23.17 18.18
CA SER A 125 -17.14 24.22 19.07
C SER A 125 -18.65 24.05 19.34
N ASP A 126 -19.11 24.42 20.53
CA ASP A 126 -20.53 24.34 20.87
C ASP A 126 -21.42 25.17 19.92
N ALA A 127 -20.93 26.32 19.44
CA ALA A 127 -21.62 27.15 18.46
C ALA A 127 -21.83 26.41 17.12
N MET A 128 -20.80 25.74 16.61
CA MET A 128 -20.89 24.93 15.39
C MET A 128 -21.85 23.76 15.58
N MET A 129 -21.79 23.09 16.73
CA MET A 129 -22.70 21.99 17.05
C MET A 129 -24.16 22.46 17.15
N ASP A 130 -24.41 23.64 17.70
CA ASP A 130 -25.74 24.25 17.76
C ASP A 130 -26.25 24.63 16.38
N GLU A 131 -25.42 25.22 15.53
CA GLU A 131 -25.78 25.53 14.13
C GLU A 131 -26.15 24.25 13.35
N LEU A 132 -25.30 23.22 13.41
CA LEU A 132 -25.50 21.96 12.70
C LEU A 132 -26.74 21.21 13.18
N SER A 133 -27.05 21.29 14.47
CA SER A 133 -28.18 20.55 15.06
C SER A 133 -29.50 21.32 15.10
N ALA A 134 -29.49 22.65 14.92
CA ALA A 134 -30.69 23.49 14.93
C ALA A 134 -31.80 23.01 13.96
N PRO A 135 -31.51 22.63 12.69
CA PRO A 135 -32.54 22.12 11.79
C PRO A 135 -33.17 20.81 12.27
N VAL A 136 -32.39 19.93 12.89
CA VAL A 136 -32.88 18.64 13.43
C VAL A 136 -33.78 18.89 14.64
N ARG A 137 -33.36 19.77 15.55
CA ARG A 137 -34.16 20.17 16.72
C ARG A 137 -35.48 20.83 16.30
N ALA A 138 -35.46 21.68 15.27
CA ALA A 138 -36.65 22.38 14.76
C ALA A 138 -37.71 21.46 14.14
N ARG A 139 -37.31 20.31 13.57
CA ARG A 139 -38.23 19.29 13.05
C ARG A 139 -39.04 18.59 14.16
N GLY A 140 -38.64 18.74 15.42
CA GLY A 140 -39.30 18.12 16.55
C GLY A 140 -39.06 16.61 16.63
N LYS A 141 -39.77 15.98 17.56
CA LYS A 141 -39.63 14.55 17.86
C LYS A 141 -40.19 13.69 16.73
N ALA A 142 -39.34 12.88 16.09
CA ALA A 142 -39.76 11.94 15.04
C ALA A 142 -40.03 10.51 15.55
N TYR A 143 -39.68 10.20 16.81
CA TYR A 143 -39.86 8.88 17.42
C TYR A 143 -41.05 8.87 18.40
N ARG A 144 -41.69 7.71 18.54
CA ARG A 144 -42.81 7.51 19.47
C ARG A 144 -42.32 7.45 20.91
N ASP A 145 -43.16 7.91 21.85
CA ASP A 145 -42.91 7.72 23.28
C ASP A 145 -42.85 6.23 23.63
N ALA A 146 -41.85 5.86 24.45
CA ALA A 146 -41.82 4.57 25.10
C ALA A 146 -43.00 4.49 26.07
N LYS A 147 -43.73 3.37 26.04
CA LYS A 147 -44.87 3.10 26.94
C LYS A 147 -44.44 2.85 28.36
#